data_AF-A0A511ZFJ9-F1
#
_entry.id   AF-A0A511ZFJ9-F1
#
_cell.length_a   1.000
_cell.length_b   1.000
_cell.length_c   1.000
_cell.angle_alpha   90.00
_cell.angle_beta   90.00
_cell.angle_gamma   90.00
#
_symmetry.space_group_name_H-M   'P 1'
#
loop_
_entity.id
_entity.type
_entity.pdbx_description
1 polymer ?
#
loop_
_entity_poly.entity_id
_entity_poly.type
_entity_poly.pdbx_seq_one_letter_code
_entity_poly.pdbx_strand_id
1 'polypeptide(L)'
;MDNYLDKKLLEKVISRFLSKEERLLYGKVINMENVISERALTPEHFVDLLRAETPHKQVAVEFNLSLPELLEVLKEIEEKIENRIEKVNTETRWIDCTNAVSDAFETNENRKYFYTEGL
;
A
#
# COMPACT_ATOMS: atom_id res chain seq x y z
N MET A 1 14.92 -0.21 -7.56
CA MET A 1 14.62 -1.36 -6.69
C MET A 1 13.18 -1.74 -7.00
N ASP A 2 12.90 -3.03 -7.19
CA ASP A 2 11.75 -3.52 -7.96
C ASP A 2 10.37 -3.09 -7.45
N ASN A 3 9.51 -2.59 -8.35
CA ASN A 3 8.07 -2.29 -8.13
C ASN A 3 7.35 -3.42 -7.37
N TYR A 4 7.75 -4.67 -7.62
CA TYR A 4 7.23 -5.84 -6.90
C TYR A 4 7.57 -5.85 -5.40
N LEU A 5 8.80 -5.51 -5.02
CA LEU A 5 9.23 -5.47 -3.62
C LEU A 5 8.55 -4.33 -2.87
N ASP A 6 8.43 -3.16 -3.49
CA ASP A 6 7.74 -2.00 -2.92
C ASP A 6 6.26 -2.30 -2.68
N LYS A 7 5.60 -2.94 -3.65
CA LYS A 7 4.21 -3.42 -3.49
C LYS A 7 4.08 -4.42 -2.35
N LYS A 8 5.00 -5.39 -2.25
CA LYS A 8 4.97 -6.40 -1.18
C LYS A 8 5.26 -5.80 0.19
N LEU A 9 6.13 -4.81 0.27
CA LEU A 9 6.40 -4.05 1.48
C LEU A 9 5.15 -3.28 1.91
N LEU A 10 4.50 -2.57 1.00
CA LEU A 10 3.25 -1.85 1.27
C LEU A 10 2.14 -2.79 1.78
N GLU A 11 1.92 -3.94 1.11
CA GLU A 11 0.96 -4.97 1.56
C GLU A 11 1.25 -5.46 2.98
N LYS A 12 2.53 -5.67 3.32
CA LYS A 12 2.95 -6.06 4.68
C LYS A 12 2.74 -4.93 5.68
N VAL A 13 3.07 -3.70 5.33
CA VAL A 13 2.93 -2.55 6.22
C VAL A 13 1.45 -2.33 6.58
N ILE A 14 0.59 -2.33 5.57
CA ILE A 14 -0.86 -2.23 5.74
C ILE A 14 -1.37 -3.36 6.64
N SER A 15 -1.00 -4.62 6.36
CA SER A 15 -1.53 -5.77 7.10
C SER A 15 -1.06 -5.87 8.55
N ARG A 16 0.16 -5.40 8.88
CA ARG A 16 0.74 -5.49 10.22
C ARG A 16 0.48 -4.26 11.09
N PHE A 17 0.56 -3.07 10.52
CA PHE A 17 0.58 -1.83 11.32
C PHE A 17 -0.76 -1.10 11.36
N LEU A 18 -1.68 -1.39 10.43
CA LEU A 18 -3.02 -0.82 10.49
C LEU A 18 -3.98 -1.74 11.28
N SER A 19 -4.85 -1.11 12.06
CA SER A 19 -5.94 -1.77 12.76
C SER A 19 -6.92 -2.41 11.76
N LYS A 20 -7.85 -3.24 12.24
CA LYS A 20 -8.87 -3.82 11.36
C LYS A 20 -9.77 -2.75 10.75
N GLU A 21 -10.13 -1.75 11.55
CA GLU A 21 -11.00 -0.64 11.13
C GLU A 21 -10.29 0.29 10.15
N GLU A 22 -9.04 0.67 10.43
CA GLU A 22 -8.20 1.48 9.53
C GLU A 22 -8.06 0.80 8.15
N ARG A 23 -7.80 -0.52 8.12
CA ARG A 23 -7.71 -1.29 6.87
C ARG A 23 -9.01 -1.35 6.10
N LEU A 24 -10.13 -1.51 6.81
CA LEU A 24 -11.44 -1.59 6.17
C LEU A 24 -11.81 -0.26 5.51
N LEU A 25 -11.62 0.85 6.24
CA LEU A 25 -11.88 2.20 5.76
C LEU A 25 -10.96 2.56 4.59
N TYR A 26 -9.63 2.45 4.79
CA TYR A 26 -8.64 2.78 3.78
C TYR A 26 -8.79 1.90 2.53
N GLY A 27 -8.95 0.59 2.71
CA GLY A 27 -9.15 -0.34 1.62
C GLY A 27 -10.43 -0.05 0.82
N LYS A 28 -11.49 0.44 1.46
CA LYS A 28 -12.72 0.79 0.76
C LYS A 28 -12.55 2.03 -0.12
N VAL A 29 -11.88 3.07 0.39
CA VAL A 29 -11.54 4.27 -0.40
C VAL A 29 -10.70 3.87 -1.61
N ILE A 30 -9.59 3.16 -1.39
CA ILE A 30 -8.69 2.71 -2.46
C ILE A 30 -9.42 1.87 -3.52
N ASN A 31 -10.30 0.96 -3.11
CA ASN A 31 -11.06 0.15 -4.05
C ASN A 31 -11.99 1.00 -4.92
N MET A 32 -12.65 2.00 -4.35
CA MET A 32 -13.52 2.90 -5.12
C MET A 32 -12.71 3.77 -6.09
N GLU A 33 -11.56 4.28 -5.64
CA GLU A 33 -10.64 5.05 -6.48
C GLU A 33 -10.07 4.20 -7.62
N ASN A 34 -9.73 2.94 -7.37
CA ASN A 34 -9.26 2.02 -8.40
C ASN A 34 -10.32 1.80 -9.49
N VAL A 35 -11.59 1.60 -9.10
CA VAL A 35 -12.71 1.47 -10.07
C VAL A 35 -12.91 2.74 -10.89
N ILE A 36 -12.64 3.91 -10.31
CA ILE A 36 -12.66 5.19 -11.04
C ILE A 36 -11.45 5.29 -11.98
N SER A 37 -10.26 4.92 -11.50
CA SER A 37 -9.01 4.94 -12.26
C SER A 37 -9.06 4.00 -13.47
N GLU A 38 -9.70 2.85 -13.36
CA GLU A 38 -9.87 1.90 -14.47
C GLU A 38 -10.74 2.45 -15.61
N ARG A 39 -11.65 3.39 -15.30
CA ARG A 39 -12.53 4.04 -16.28
C ARG A 39 -11.96 5.36 -16.80
N ALA A 40 -11.02 5.96 -16.07
CA ALA A 40 -10.40 7.20 -16.46
C ALA A 40 -9.50 7.00 -17.69
N LEU A 41 -9.57 7.96 -18.62
CA LEU A 41 -8.78 7.94 -19.86
C LEU A 41 -7.53 8.83 -19.73
N THR A 42 -7.63 9.85 -18.87
CA THR A 42 -6.54 10.77 -18.54
C THR A 42 -6.62 11.12 -17.05
N PRO A 43 -5.54 11.65 -16.44
CA PRO A 43 -5.56 12.13 -15.07
C PRO A 43 -6.63 13.20 -14.80
N GLU A 44 -6.92 14.07 -15.77
CA GLU A 44 -7.97 15.08 -15.65
C GLU A 44 -9.35 14.43 -15.61
N HIS A 45 -9.58 13.44 -16.49
CA HIS A 45 -10.82 12.66 -16.48
C HIS A 45 -11.01 11.90 -15.15
N PHE A 46 -9.93 11.39 -14.55
CA PHE A 46 -9.97 10.78 -13.23
C PHE A 46 -10.45 11.77 -12.15
N VAL A 47 -9.92 12.99 -12.13
CA VAL A 47 -10.33 14.03 -11.18
C VAL A 47 -11.80 14.42 -11.37
N ASP A 48 -12.27 14.49 -12.62
CA ASP A 48 -13.68 14.79 -12.91
C ASP A 48 -14.60 13.66 -12.44
N LEU A 49 -14.22 12.39 -12.65
CA LEU A 49 -14.96 11.24 -12.14
C LEU A 49 -14.96 11.18 -10.60
N LEU A 50 -13.83 11.45 -9.95
CA LEU A 50 -13.74 11.57 -8.49
C LEU A 50 -14.71 12.63 -7.95
N ARG A 51 -14.78 13.79 -8.61
CA ARG A 51 -15.68 14.88 -8.21
C ARG A 51 -17.16 14.52 -8.43
N ALA A 52 -17.46 13.80 -9.50
CA ALA A 52 -18.83 13.39 -9.83
C ALA A 52 -19.34 12.27 -8.91
N GLU A 53 -18.52 11.25 -8.64
CA GLU A 53 -18.92 10.07 -7.90
C GLU A 53 -18.71 10.23 -6.38
N THR A 54 -17.80 11.12 -5.97
CA THR A 54 -17.54 11.49 -4.57
C THR A 54 -17.28 10.29 -3.65
N PRO A 55 -16.34 9.39 -3.97
CA PRO A 55 -16.12 8.15 -3.21
C PRO A 55 -15.84 8.40 -1.74
N HIS A 56 -15.05 9.43 -1.40
CA HIS A 56 -14.80 9.82 -0.01
C HIS A 56 -16.08 10.18 0.75
N LYS A 57 -17.04 10.86 0.12
CA LYS A 57 -18.32 11.16 0.78
C LYS A 57 -19.13 9.90 1.04
N GLN A 58 -19.13 8.97 0.10
CA GLN A 58 -19.85 7.71 0.25
C GLN A 58 -19.27 6.88 1.41
N VAL A 59 -17.95 6.76 1.49
CA VAL A 59 -17.27 6.08 2.60
C VAL A 59 -17.52 6.80 3.93
N ALA A 60 -17.47 8.13 3.95
CA ALA A 60 -17.72 8.90 5.18
C ALA A 60 -19.11 8.56 5.76
N VAL A 61 -20.14 8.54 4.91
CA VAL A 61 -21.51 8.17 5.31
C VAL A 61 -21.57 6.76 5.89
N GLU A 62 -20.94 5.78 5.23
CA GLU A 62 -20.96 4.38 5.70
C GLU A 62 -20.26 4.17 7.05
N PHE A 63 -19.21 4.96 7.32
CA PHE A 63 -18.46 4.90 8.58
C PHE A 63 -19.00 5.87 9.64
N ASN A 64 -20.13 6.53 9.38
CA ASN A 64 -20.72 7.57 10.25
C ASN A 64 -19.75 8.71 10.59
N LEU A 65 -18.94 9.10 9.61
CA LEU A 65 -18.01 10.23 9.68
C LEU A 65 -18.51 11.37 8.80
N SER A 66 -18.17 12.60 9.17
CA SER A 66 -18.19 13.72 8.24
C SER A 66 -17.06 13.59 7.22
N LEU A 67 -17.20 14.27 6.07
CA LEU A 67 -16.13 14.27 5.06
C LEU A 67 -14.79 14.80 5.62
N PRO A 68 -14.74 15.91 6.39
CA PRO A 68 -13.49 16.35 7.01
C PRO A 68 -12.87 15.31 7.94
N GLU A 69 -13.66 14.66 8.81
CA GLU A 69 -13.17 13.62 9.71
C GLU A 69 -12.60 12.42 8.93
N LEU A 70 -13.27 11.99 7.86
CA LEU A 70 -12.72 10.93 7.01
C LEU A 70 -11.38 11.34 6.39
N LEU A 71 -11.26 12.56 5.88
CA LEU A 71 -10.02 13.04 5.27
C LEU A 71 -8.88 13.14 6.28
N GLU A 72 -9.17 13.52 7.52
CA GLU A 72 -8.20 13.50 8.62
C GLU A 72 -7.75 12.06 8.92
N VAL A 73 -8.68 11.12 9.04
CA VAL A 73 -8.37 9.69 9.27
C VAL A 73 -7.52 9.11 8.13
N LEU A 74 -7.85 9.41 6.87
CA LEU A 74 -7.06 8.95 5.72
C LEU A 74 -5.63 9.51 5.76
N LYS A 75 -5.49 10.81 6.06
CA LYS A 75 -4.19 11.46 6.21
C LYS A 75 -3.35 10.82 7.31
N GLU A 76 -3.94 10.54 8.47
CA GLU A 76 -3.26 9.86 9.58
C GLU A 76 -2.82 8.44 9.19
N ILE A 77 -3.64 7.71 8.44
CA ILE A 77 -3.31 6.38 7.94
C ILE A 77 -2.13 6.45 6.95
N GLU A 78 -2.16 7.39 6.01
CA GLU A 78 -1.10 7.60 5.03
C GLU A 78 0.23 7.95 5.70
N GLU A 79 0.22 8.90 6.64
CA GLU A 79 1.41 9.29 7.41
C GLU A 79 1.94 8.10 8.23
N LYS A 80 1.06 7.28 8.81
CA LYS A 80 1.45 6.06 9.53
C LYS A 80 2.08 5.02 8.60
N ILE A 81 1.57 4.84 7.39
CA ILE A 81 2.16 3.93 6.39
C ILE A 81 3.53 4.45 5.97
N GLU A 82 3.63 5.73 5.61
CA GLU A 82 4.87 6.37 5.14
C GLU A 82 5.99 6.26 6.18
N ASN A 83 5.71 6.65 7.42
CA ASN A 83 6.65 6.53 8.53
C ASN A 83 7.14 5.08 8.75
N ARG A 84 6.26 4.10 8.54
CA ARG A 84 6.64 2.68 8.67
C ARG A 84 7.48 2.20 7.50
N ILE A 85 7.18 2.62 6.29
CA ILE A 85 8.00 2.30 5.11
C ILE A 85 9.39 2.92 5.26
N GLU A 86 9.49 4.19 5.66
CA GLU A 86 10.78 4.86 5.88
C GLU A 86 11.59 4.16 6.98
N LYS A 87 10.93 3.78 8.08
CA LYS A 87 11.59 3.03 9.16
C LYS A 87 12.09 1.67 8.68
N VAL A 88 11.29 0.93 7.91
CA VAL A 88 11.72 -0.36 7.35
C VAL A 88 12.88 -0.17 6.37
N ASN A 89 12.84 0.85 5.52
CA ASN A 89 13.92 1.13 4.57
C ASN A 89 15.22 1.56 5.24
N THR A 90 15.15 2.25 6.39
CA THR A 90 16.34 2.70 7.14
C THR A 90 16.92 1.58 8.01
N GLU A 91 16.08 0.72 8.59
CA GLU A 91 16.51 -0.36 9.49
C GLU A 91 16.84 -1.67 8.76
N THR A 92 16.22 -1.93 7.60
CA THR A 92 16.36 -3.20 6.89
C THR A 92 17.57 -3.19 5.96
N ARG A 93 18.53 -4.08 6.24
CA ARG A 93 19.57 -4.44 5.27
C ARG A 93 19.05 -5.56 4.38
N TRP A 94 18.90 -5.26 3.10
CA TRP A 94 18.64 -6.27 2.08
C TRP A 94 19.97 -6.94 1.73
N ILE A 95 20.14 -8.20 2.15
CA ILE A 95 21.33 -8.98 1.81
C ILE A 95 20.93 -9.95 0.69
N ASP A 96 21.55 -9.78 -0.48
CA ASP A 96 21.42 -10.74 -1.57
C ASP A 96 22.18 -12.01 -1.20
N CYS A 97 21.44 -13.08 -0.95
CA CYS A 97 21.98 -14.38 -0.58
C CYS A 97 21.84 -15.39 -1.73
N THR A 98 21.56 -14.94 -2.96
CA THR A 98 21.27 -15.81 -4.11
C THR A 98 22.38 -16.83 -4.32
N ASN A 99 23.65 -16.40 -4.25
CA ASN A 99 24.81 -17.30 -4.40
C ASN A 99 24.97 -18.26 -3.20
N ALA A 100 24.67 -17.81 -1.98
CA ALA A 100 24.77 -18.64 -0.79
C ALA A 100 23.69 -19.75 -0.75
N VAL A 101 22.52 -19.49 -1.35
CA VAL A 101 21.41 -20.45 -1.44
C VAL A 101 21.55 -21.36 -2.67
N SER A 102 22.08 -20.87 -3.79
CA SER A 102 22.32 -21.68 -4.99
C SER A 102 23.31 -22.82 -4.78
N ASP A 103 24.25 -22.65 -3.85
CA ASP A 103 25.22 -23.68 -3.51
C ASP A 103 24.62 -24.79 -2.62
N ALA A 104 23.48 -24.53 -1.96
CA ALA A 104 22.83 -25.44 -1.02
C ALA A 104 21.55 -26.11 -1.55
N PHE A 105 20.94 -25.58 -2.62
CA PHE A 105 19.70 -26.08 -3.24
C PHE A 105 19.84 -26.14 -4.76
N GLU A 106 19.12 -27.06 -5.43
CA GLU A 106 19.16 -27.16 -6.91
C GLU A 106 18.98 -25.79 -7.58
N THR A 107 19.98 -25.41 -8.38
CA THR A 107 20.10 -24.12 -9.05
C THR A 107 18.88 -23.85 -9.94
N ASN A 108 18.12 -22.81 -9.61
CA ASN A 108 17.11 -22.25 -10.50
C ASN A 108 17.52 -20.82 -10.87
N GLU A 109 18.11 -20.64 -12.05
CA GLU A 109 18.65 -19.36 -12.56
C GLU A 109 17.60 -18.23 -12.63
N ASN A 110 16.31 -18.57 -12.54
CA ASN A 110 15.20 -17.62 -12.55
C ASN A 110 14.75 -17.14 -11.15
N ARG A 111 15.48 -17.46 -10.07
CA ARG A 111 15.11 -17.05 -8.71
C ARG A 111 16.23 -16.27 -8.02
N LYS A 112 15.87 -15.14 -7.40
CA LYS A 112 16.75 -14.37 -6.50
C LYS A 112 16.27 -14.50 -5.06
N TYR A 113 17.21 -14.67 -4.13
CA TYR A 113 16.93 -14.86 -2.71
C TYR A 113 17.46 -13.66 -1.91
N PHE A 114 16.57 -12.99 -1.19
CA PHE A 114 16.92 -11.87 -0.32
C PHE A 114 16.63 -12.21 1.13
N TYR A 115 17.62 -11.99 2.00
CA TYR A 115 17.42 -12.02 3.45
C TYR A 115 17.17 -10.60 3.96
N THR A 116 16.18 -10.47 4.84
CA THR A 116 15.82 -9.21 5.50
C THR A 116 15.75 -9.43 6.99
N GLU A 117 16.52 -8.67 7.76
CA GLU A 117 16.43 -8.60 9.22
C GLU A 117 15.56 -7.38 9.59
N GLY A 118 14.54 -7.55 10.43
CA GLY A 118 13.69 -6.44 10.93
C GLY A 118 12.32 -6.24 10.27
N LEU A 119 11.83 -7.19 9.44
CA LEU A 119 10.53 -7.11 8.77
C LEU A 119 9.38 -7.77 9.53
#